data_AF-A0A4R5ME91-F1
#
_entry.id   AF-A0A4R5ME91-F1
#
_cell.length_a   1.000
_cell.length_b   1.000
_cell.length_c   1.000
_cell.angle_alpha   90.00
_cell.angle_beta   90.00
_cell.angle_gamma   90.00
#
_symmetry.space_group_name_H-M   'P 1'
#
loop_
_entity.id
_entity.type
_entity.pdbx_description
1 polymer ?
#
loop_
_entity_poly.entity_id
_entity_poly.type
_entity_poly.pdbx_seq_one_letter_code
_entity_poly.pdbx_strand_id
1 'polypeptide(L)'
;MDTGWLGPIRQISFTTGNLDQLVSFWETQVGVGPWSIFRGLTLNMTYEGRPIALPVHVALSMHGQTLIELIQVSGDGPSPFHDSLNRPVIGLQRLAAMSRDMDRDVRVACERGMEHCAEGRDATGQRYSYFRCAAAPGILLELLEATPGFDDFVGVLEARARSYGATSVVGGTGGARDACEAIPPMTAKQSGTMRAVQLTGYGGVDRFVMQTVSEPHPGPGEIRVRVAGAAVNPVDVKARNGWLDAWMPLTFPARLGGDVAGIVDAVGEGVTAFRPGDRVMGMVNPLGDGAYAEMIVFDASRFVHVPDGLDLVEASAMPTGGLTGTQLIEVGIRPARGAKGLVTGAGGSTGRAAVIAALDAGAQVYAGVRATSRDAVADLPVAGVIDIADEAALAAAGPFDFLADTVGGTVAEALFAYVKADGVVGSSAFPPPVPPANSTQRFVSLVVSFDGPRLERFARERLQRFPMPVAHKLPLAEAGRAHTLMEQGGVGGKIVLVP
;
A
#
# COMPACT_ATOMS: atom_id res chain seq x y z
N MET A 1 -28.10 39.53 -10.85
CA MET A 1 -27.18 38.64 -10.13
C MET A 1 -26.08 38.26 -11.10
N ASP A 2 -24.82 38.41 -10.70
CA ASP A 2 -23.70 37.91 -11.49
C ASP A 2 -23.88 36.39 -11.68
N THR A 3 -23.98 35.94 -12.93
CA THR A 3 -24.26 34.53 -13.26
C THR A 3 -23.01 33.65 -13.13
N GLY A 4 -21.81 34.24 -13.01
CA GLY A 4 -20.52 33.56 -12.92
C GLY A 4 -19.91 33.52 -11.52
N TRP A 5 -20.71 33.39 -10.45
CA TRP A 5 -20.18 33.35 -9.08
C TRP A 5 -19.46 32.02 -8.76
N LEU A 6 -19.90 30.93 -9.39
CA LEU A 6 -19.34 29.60 -9.19
C LEU A 6 -18.18 29.38 -10.16
N GLY A 7 -17.04 28.92 -9.65
CA GLY A 7 -15.92 28.49 -10.48
C GLY A 7 -16.27 27.29 -11.39
N PRO A 8 -15.36 26.87 -12.28
CA PRO A 8 -15.61 25.72 -13.12
C PRO A 8 -15.83 24.46 -12.27
N ILE A 9 -16.84 23.67 -12.64
CA ILE A 9 -17.00 22.31 -12.09
C ILE A 9 -15.87 21.46 -12.66
N ARG A 10 -14.97 21.01 -11.78
CA ARG A 10 -13.76 20.25 -12.14
C ARG A 10 -13.78 18.83 -11.62
N GLN A 11 -14.68 18.53 -10.69
CA GLN A 11 -14.82 17.21 -10.12
C GLN A 11 -16.28 16.78 -10.05
N ILE A 12 -16.51 15.49 -10.33
CA ILE A 12 -17.78 14.82 -10.13
C ILE A 12 -17.56 13.60 -9.26
N SER A 13 -18.47 13.35 -8.32
CA SER A 13 -18.31 12.24 -7.39
C SER A 13 -19.52 11.33 -7.33
N PHE A 14 -19.24 10.02 -7.32
CA PHE A 14 -20.21 8.94 -7.20
C PHE A 14 -20.03 8.25 -5.86
N THR A 15 -21.13 7.95 -5.18
CA THR A 15 -21.11 7.15 -3.96
C THR A 15 -21.54 5.72 -4.31
N THR A 16 -20.90 4.71 -3.71
CA THR A 16 -21.13 3.29 -4.00
C THR A 16 -21.11 2.43 -2.74
N GLY A 17 -21.88 1.35 -2.73
CA GLY A 17 -21.78 0.32 -1.69
C GLY A 17 -20.61 -0.64 -1.91
N ASN A 18 -20.02 -0.63 -3.11
CA ASN A 18 -18.89 -1.48 -3.48
C ASN A 18 -17.96 -0.73 -4.45
N LEU A 19 -16.82 -0.28 -3.95
CA LEU A 19 -15.85 0.51 -4.70
C LEU A 19 -15.23 -0.30 -5.84
N ASP A 20 -14.86 -1.55 -5.58
CA ASP A 20 -14.25 -2.44 -6.58
C ASP A 20 -15.18 -2.68 -7.77
N GLN A 21 -16.45 -2.94 -7.48
CA GLN A 21 -17.45 -3.15 -8.51
C GLN A 21 -17.65 -1.88 -9.35
N LEU A 22 -17.71 -0.71 -8.71
CA LEU A 22 -17.90 0.54 -9.45
C LEU A 22 -16.64 0.91 -10.25
N VAL A 23 -15.44 0.76 -9.69
CA VAL A 23 -14.17 0.90 -10.42
C VAL A 23 -14.16 -0.01 -11.64
N SER A 24 -14.47 -1.30 -11.46
CA SER A 24 -14.53 -2.26 -12.57
C SER A 24 -15.56 -1.88 -13.63
N PHE A 25 -16.73 -1.35 -13.24
CA PHE A 25 -17.71 -0.80 -14.17
C PHE A 25 -17.12 0.37 -14.98
N TRP A 26 -16.48 1.34 -14.34
CA TRP A 26 -15.88 2.47 -15.03
C TRP A 26 -14.76 2.05 -15.98
N GLU A 27 -13.89 1.13 -15.55
CA GLU A 27 -12.81 0.64 -16.40
C GLU A 27 -13.33 -0.16 -17.59
N THR A 28 -14.24 -1.11 -17.35
CA THR A 28 -14.63 -2.08 -18.38
C THR A 28 -15.79 -1.61 -19.26
N GLN A 29 -16.76 -0.87 -18.72
CA GLN A 29 -17.96 -0.46 -19.46
C GLN A 29 -17.85 0.97 -19.97
N VAL A 30 -17.27 1.88 -19.17
CA VAL A 30 -17.15 3.29 -19.54
C VAL A 30 -15.81 3.60 -20.21
N GLY A 31 -14.76 2.81 -19.93
CA GLY A 31 -13.42 3.02 -20.46
C GLY A 31 -12.65 4.14 -19.75
N VAL A 32 -12.96 4.42 -18.48
CA VAL A 32 -12.27 5.44 -17.68
C VAL A 32 -11.38 4.80 -16.62
N GLY A 33 -10.13 5.25 -16.58
CA GLY A 33 -9.09 4.81 -15.65
C GLY A 33 -7.70 5.38 -16.04
N PRO A 34 -6.61 4.82 -15.47
CA PRO A 34 -6.64 3.87 -14.38
C PRO A 34 -7.02 4.59 -13.09
N TRP A 35 -7.56 3.84 -12.14
CA TRP A 35 -7.95 4.40 -10.86
C TRP A 35 -6.77 4.45 -9.87
N SER A 36 -6.68 5.55 -9.12
CA SER A 36 -5.89 5.65 -7.89
C SER A 36 -6.81 5.32 -6.73
N ILE A 37 -6.62 4.17 -6.08
CA ILE A 37 -7.53 3.65 -5.05
C ILE A 37 -6.88 3.83 -3.68
N PHE A 38 -7.59 4.52 -2.79
CA PHE A 38 -7.24 4.78 -1.41
C PHE A 38 -8.22 4.06 -0.50
N ARG A 39 -7.72 3.28 0.47
CA ARG A 39 -8.55 2.42 1.33
C ARG A 39 -8.34 2.79 2.79
N GLY A 40 -9.42 2.73 3.56
CA GLY A 40 -9.36 2.94 5.01
C GLY A 40 -9.07 4.40 5.36
N LEU A 41 -9.52 5.34 4.52
CA LEU A 41 -9.43 6.75 4.83
C LEU A 41 -10.51 7.12 5.83
N THR A 42 -10.28 8.18 6.59
CA THR A 42 -11.29 8.78 7.46
C THR A 42 -11.47 10.24 7.06
N LEU A 43 -12.68 10.60 6.63
CA LEU A 43 -13.06 11.98 6.39
C LEU A 43 -13.57 12.59 7.69
N ASN A 44 -12.80 13.52 8.25
CA ASN A 44 -13.21 14.31 9.41
C ASN A 44 -13.90 15.58 8.92
N MET A 45 -15.16 15.77 9.31
CA MET A 45 -15.92 16.96 8.92
C MET A 45 -16.93 17.35 9.99
N THR A 46 -17.39 18.58 9.94
CA THR A 46 -18.60 19.00 10.63
C THR A 46 -19.77 18.74 9.70
N TYR A 47 -20.75 17.96 10.13
CA TYR A 47 -22.00 17.72 9.41
C TYR A 47 -23.17 18.17 10.28
N GLU A 48 -24.00 19.07 9.75
CA GLU A 48 -25.15 19.68 10.47
C GLU A 48 -24.76 20.19 11.87
N GLY A 49 -23.58 20.83 11.95
CA GLY A 49 -23.04 21.41 13.19
C GLY A 49 -22.41 20.42 14.17
N ARG A 50 -22.28 19.13 13.80
CA ARG A 50 -21.67 18.09 14.64
C ARG A 50 -20.41 17.52 14.00
N PRO A 51 -19.32 17.33 14.75
CA PRO A 51 -18.15 16.65 14.22
C PRO A 51 -18.49 15.17 13.96
N ILE A 52 -18.12 14.70 12.77
CA ILE A 52 -18.22 13.30 12.37
C ILE A 52 -16.88 12.84 11.80
N ALA A 53 -16.59 11.56 11.98
CA ALA A 53 -15.47 10.86 11.36
C ALA A 53 -16.06 9.75 10.49
N LEU A 54 -15.90 9.87 9.17
CA LEU A 54 -16.55 8.98 8.22
C LEU A 54 -15.52 8.06 7.55
N PRO A 55 -15.55 6.75 7.82
CA PRO A 55 -14.68 5.80 7.14
C PRO A 55 -15.07 5.65 5.68
N VAL A 56 -14.10 5.88 4.78
CA VAL A 56 -14.31 5.81 3.34
C VAL A 56 -13.19 5.06 2.61
N HIS A 57 -13.54 4.53 1.44
CA HIS A 57 -12.61 4.18 0.39
C HIS A 57 -12.87 5.11 -0.78
N VAL A 58 -11.81 5.59 -1.42
CA VAL A 58 -11.91 6.56 -2.52
C VAL A 58 -11.14 6.04 -3.72
N ALA A 59 -11.71 6.13 -4.90
CA ALA A 59 -11.01 5.92 -6.16
C ALA A 59 -11.07 7.21 -6.99
N LEU A 60 -9.92 7.64 -7.52
CA LEU A 60 -9.79 8.85 -8.32
C LEU A 60 -9.23 8.53 -9.70
N SER A 61 -9.84 9.09 -10.74
CA SER A 61 -9.34 9.01 -12.12
C SER A 61 -9.69 10.29 -12.88
N MET A 62 -8.89 10.65 -13.88
CA MET A 62 -9.21 11.76 -14.78
C MET A 62 -9.95 11.25 -16.02
N HIS A 63 -10.91 12.05 -16.50
CA HIS A 63 -11.47 11.92 -17.83
C HIS A 63 -11.53 13.31 -18.49
N GLY A 64 -10.70 13.52 -19.51
CA GLY A 64 -10.48 14.87 -20.05
C GLY A 64 -9.92 15.80 -18.98
N GLN A 65 -10.62 16.91 -18.69
CA GLN A 65 -10.27 17.86 -17.64
C GLN A 65 -11.14 17.73 -16.37
N THR A 66 -11.84 16.61 -16.22
CA THR A 66 -12.73 16.36 -15.09
C THR A 66 -12.17 15.23 -14.24
N LEU A 67 -12.01 15.49 -12.95
CA LEU A 67 -11.70 14.49 -11.95
C LEU A 67 -12.97 13.71 -11.61
N ILE A 68 -12.93 12.41 -11.84
CA ILE A 68 -13.99 11.50 -11.41
C ILE A 68 -13.56 10.86 -10.11
N GLU A 69 -14.41 10.99 -9.11
CA GLU A 69 -14.23 10.43 -7.78
C GLU A 69 -15.31 9.37 -7.49
N LEU A 70 -14.90 8.21 -6.99
CA LEU A 70 -15.80 7.17 -6.50
C LEU A 70 -15.55 7.02 -5.01
N ILE A 71 -16.59 7.13 -4.19
CA ILE A 71 -16.51 7.00 -2.75
C ILE A 71 -17.36 5.81 -2.31
N GLN A 72 -16.76 4.90 -1.56
CA GLN A 72 -17.52 3.94 -0.76
C GLN A 72 -17.48 4.41 0.68
N VAL A 73 -18.65 4.64 1.26
CA VAL A 73 -18.82 4.95 2.68
C VAL A 73 -19.09 3.65 3.44
N SER A 74 -18.46 3.49 4.59
CA SER A 74 -18.46 2.22 5.34
C SER A 74 -18.89 2.34 6.82
N GLY A 75 -19.45 3.48 7.23
CA GLY A 75 -19.94 3.69 8.60
C GLY A 75 -21.44 4.02 8.67
N ASP A 76 -22.09 3.64 9.77
CA ASP A 76 -23.56 3.71 9.95
C ASP A 76 -24.05 5.02 10.64
N GLY A 77 -23.34 6.13 10.44
CA GLY A 77 -23.65 7.42 11.08
C GLY A 77 -24.28 8.44 10.14
N PRO A 78 -25.13 9.37 10.65
CA PRO A 78 -25.67 10.45 9.83
C PRO A 78 -24.53 11.25 9.19
N SER A 79 -24.57 11.36 7.86
CA SER A 79 -23.54 12.02 7.08
C SER A 79 -24.14 12.64 5.81
N PRO A 80 -23.38 13.48 5.08
CA PRO A 80 -23.79 13.97 3.77
C PRO A 80 -24.08 12.86 2.76
N PHE A 81 -23.55 11.66 2.99
CA PHE A 81 -23.64 10.49 2.11
C PHE A 81 -24.75 9.51 2.50
N HIS A 82 -25.53 9.84 3.53
CA HIS A 82 -26.69 9.06 3.96
C HIS A 82 -27.99 9.81 3.69
N ASP A 83 -29.04 9.07 3.34
CA ASP A 83 -30.40 9.63 3.23
C ASP A 83 -31.04 9.87 4.60
N SER A 84 -32.27 10.37 4.62
CA SER A 84 -33.01 10.63 5.87
C SER A 84 -33.33 9.37 6.69
N LEU A 85 -33.19 8.17 6.10
CA LEU A 85 -33.32 6.88 6.77
C LEU A 85 -31.95 6.29 7.14
N ASN A 86 -30.89 7.11 7.05
CA ASN A 86 -29.51 6.75 7.31
C ASN A 86 -28.97 5.64 6.39
N ARG A 87 -29.50 5.52 5.17
CA ARG A 87 -29.02 4.55 4.18
C ARG A 87 -28.03 5.21 3.23
N PRO A 88 -26.95 4.54 2.82
CA PRO A 88 -26.00 5.12 1.88
C PRO A 88 -26.69 5.56 0.59
N VAL A 89 -26.49 6.81 0.19
CA VAL A 89 -26.94 7.33 -1.09
C VAL A 89 -26.00 6.80 -2.16
N ILE A 90 -26.52 6.05 -3.13
CA ILE A 90 -25.72 5.42 -4.19
C ILE A 90 -25.96 6.13 -5.52
N GLY A 91 -24.90 6.42 -6.27
CA GLY A 91 -24.94 7.06 -7.59
C GLY A 91 -24.19 8.40 -7.65
N LEU A 92 -24.40 9.16 -8.73
CA LEU A 92 -23.82 10.50 -8.90
C LEU A 92 -24.41 11.43 -7.83
N GLN A 93 -23.56 11.90 -6.92
CA GLN A 93 -24.02 12.67 -5.78
C GLN A 93 -23.44 14.08 -5.75
N ARG A 94 -22.22 14.31 -6.24
CA ARG A 94 -21.54 15.59 -6.05
C ARG A 94 -21.04 16.22 -7.33
N LEU A 95 -21.18 17.54 -7.37
CA LEU A 95 -20.58 18.43 -8.35
C LEU A 95 -19.69 19.41 -7.61
N ALA A 96 -18.39 19.36 -7.86
CA ALA A 96 -17.41 20.12 -7.14
C ALA A 96 -16.80 21.24 -7.99
N ALA A 97 -16.90 22.46 -7.48
CA ALA A 97 -16.34 23.66 -8.09
C ALA A 97 -15.15 24.18 -7.27
N MET A 98 -14.13 24.66 -7.99
CA MET A 98 -12.96 25.28 -7.37
C MET A 98 -13.31 26.71 -6.91
N SER A 99 -12.98 27.02 -5.66
CA SER A 99 -13.13 28.35 -5.07
C SER A 99 -11.77 28.97 -4.75
N ARG A 100 -11.57 30.23 -5.14
CA ARG A 100 -10.38 31.01 -4.76
C ARG A 100 -10.60 31.86 -3.51
N ASP A 101 -11.85 31.98 -3.07
CA ASP A 101 -12.28 32.71 -1.87
C ASP A 101 -13.45 31.95 -1.25
N MET A 102 -13.10 30.95 -0.42
CA MET A 102 -14.07 30.06 0.20
C MET A 102 -15.09 30.83 1.03
N ASP A 103 -14.67 31.85 1.77
CA ASP A 103 -15.57 32.57 2.68
C ASP A 103 -16.60 33.37 1.89
N ARG A 104 -16.19 34.00 0.78
CA ARG A 104 -17.12 34.66 -0.13
C ARG A 104 -18.06 33.66 -0.78
N ASP A 105 -17.55 32.58 -1.36
CA ASP A 105 -18.37 31.68 -2.18
C ASP A 105 -19.35 30.86 -1.32
N VAL A 106 -18.97 30.50 -0.09
CA VAL A 106 -19.88 29.92 0.92
C VAL A 106 -21.03 30.89 1.24
N ARG A 107 -20.73 32.18 1.49
CA ARG A 107 -21.77 33.19 1.75
C ARG A 107 -22.72 33.34 0.57
N VAL A 108 -22.18 33.45 -0.64
CA VAL A 108 -22.97 33.58 -1.87
C VAL A 108 -23.85 32.35 -2.11
N ALA A 109 -23.37 31.15 -1.80
CA ALA A 109 -24.16 29.93 -1.89
C ALA A 109 -25.38 29.98 -0.95
N CYS A 110 -25.18 30.37 0.30
CA CYS A 110 -26.25 30.54 1.30
C CYS A 110 -27.26 31.64 0.90
N GLU A 111 -26.80 32.80 0.43
CA GLU A 111 -27.66 33.90 -0.06
C GLU A 111 -28.55 33.47 -1.24
N ARG A 112 -28.10 32.48 -2.00
CA ARG A 112 -28.85 31.87 -3.11
C ARG A 112 -29.81 30.76 -2.67
N GLY A 113 -30.00 30.58 -1.36
CA GLY A 113 -30.97 29.65 -0.79
C GLY A 113 -30.48 28.20 -0.70
N MET A 114 -29.17 27.96 -0.82
CA MET A 114 -28.60 26.65 -0.56
C MET A 114 -28.31 26.47 0.93
N GLU A 115 -28.57 25.28 1.44
CA GLU A 115 -28.31 24.91 2.83
C GLU A 115 -26.87 24.42 2.96
N HIS A 116 -26.06 25.10 3.79
CA HIS A 116 -24.72 24.64 4.14
C HIS A 116 -24.82 23.47 5.14
N CYS A 117 -24.57 22.26 4.67
CA CYS A 117 -24.83 21.04 5.43
C CYS A 117 -23.55 20.39 5.99
N ALA A 118 -22.39 20.63 5.39
CA ALA A 118 -21.13 20.09 5.90
C ALA A 118 -19.92 20.93 5.51
N GLU A 119 -18.86 20.87 6.31
CA GLU A 119 -17.56 21.47 6.00
C GLU A 119 -16.43 20.67 6.65
N GLY A 120 -15.24 20.72 6.05
CA GLY A 120 -14.09 20.03 6.58
C GLY A 120 -12.78 20.47 5.96
N ARG A 121 -11.72 19.77 6.35
CA ARG A 121 -10.41 19.84 5.72
C ARG A 121 -9.95 18.45 5.38
N ASP A 122 -9.37 18.29 4.20
CA ASP A 122 -8.75 17.03 3.83
C ASP A 122 -7.40 16.84 4.54
N ALA A 123 -6.71 15.75 4.22
CA ALA A 123 -5.40 15.44 4.79
C ALA A 123 -4.30 16.47 4.43
N THR A 124 -4.49 17.29 3.39
CA THR A 124 -3.56 18.34 2.97
C THR A 124 -3.87 19.69 3.62
N GLY A 125 -4.98 19.77 4.36
CA GLY A 125 -5.49 21.01 4.95
C GLY A 125 -6.36 21.84 4.00
N GLN A 126 -6.62 21.36 2.77
CA GLN A 126 -7.52 21.99 1.81
C GLN A 126 -8.94 22.02 2.37
N ARG A 127 -9.59 23.20 2.35
CA ARG A 127 -10.98 23.33 2.81
C ARG A 127 -11.95 22.79 1.77
N TYR A 128 -13.03 22.20 2.26
CA TYR A 128 -14.22 21.91 1.45
C TYR A 128 -15.51 22.22 2.21
N SER A 129 -16.56 22.54 1.46
CA SER A 129 -17.91 22.81 1.97
C SER A 129 -18.99 22.17 1.09
N TYR A 130 -20.02 21.59 1.70
CA TYR A 130 -21.11 20.90 1.03
C TYR A 130 -22.44 21.62 1.23
N PHE A 131 -23.18 21.75 0.14
CA PHE A 131 -24.45 22.44 0.11
C PHE A 131 -25.56 21.57 -0.49
N ARG A 132 -26.74 21.63 0.12
CA ARG A 132 -27.97 21.02 -0.38
C ARG A 132 -28.90 22.09 -0.93
N CYS A 133 -29.76 21.69 -1.87
CA CYS A 133 -30.83 22.53 -2.37
C CYS A 133 -32.12 21.72 -2.45
N ALA A 134 -33.19 22.21 -1.82
CA ALA A 134 -34.49 21.54 -1.85
C ALA A 134 -35.05 21.38 -3.28
N ALA A 135 -34.63 22.24 -4.22
CA ALA A 135 -35.02 22.15 -5.64
C ALA A 135 -34.26 21.05 -6.42
N ALA A 136 -33.16 20.53 -5.88
CA ALA A 136 -32.35 19.47 -6.49
C ALA A 136 -31.98 18.42 -5.43
N PRO A 137 -32.98 17.68 -4.90
CA PRO A 137 -32.74 16.70 -3.85
C PRO A 137 -31.81 15.58 -4.34
N GLY A 138 -30.85 15.19 -3.51
CA GLY A 138 -29.89 14.12 -3.81
C GLY A 138 -28.58 14.56 -4.46
N ILE A 139 -28.47 15.82 -4.91
CA ILE A 139 -27.21 16.40 -5.41
C ILE A 139 -26.63 17.33 -4.35
N LEU A 140 -25.34 17.18 -4.03
CA LEU A 140 -24.58 18.15 -3.25
C LEU A 140 -23.73 19.00 -4.19
N LEU A 141 -23.77 20.31 -3.98
CA LEU A 141 -22.75 21.21 -4.50
C LEU A 141 -21.58 21.19 -3.51
N GLU A 142 -20.38 20.94 -4.02
CA GLU A 142 -19.14 20.98 -3.26
C GLU A 142 -18.30 22.18 -3.69
N LEU A 143 -17.85 22.97 -2.73
CA LEU A 143 -16.82 23.98 -2.94
C LEU A 143 -15.51 23.44 -2.41
N LEU A 144 -14.48 23.41 -3.25
CA LEU A 144 -13.13 23.00 -2.90
C LEU A 144 -12.19 24.20 -3.02
N GLU A 145 -11.39 24.44 -1.99
CA GLU A 145 -10.40 25.52 -1.99
C GLU A 145 -9.33 25.26 -3.04
N ALA A 146 -9.11 26.18 -3.97
CA ALA A 146 -8.06 26.07 -4.96
C ALA A 146 -6.69 26.22 -4.28
N THR A 147 -5.90 25.14 -4.25
CA THR A 147 -4.55 25.13 -3.70
C THR A 147 -3.55 24.62 -4.73
N PRO A 148 -2.29 25.11 -4.75
CA PRO A 148 -1.27 24.59 -5.66
C PRO A 148 -1.05 23.08 -5.54
N GLY A 149 -1.14 22.53 -4.31
CA GLY A 149 -0.96 21.09 -4.08
C GLY A 149 -2.06 20.22 -4.72
N PHE A 150 -3.30 20.71 -4.79
CA PHE A 150 -4.38 20.02 -5.48
C PHE A 150 -4.18 20.04 -7.01
N ASP A 151 -3.74 21.17 -7.57
CA ASP A 151 -3.46 21.29 -9.00
C ASP A 151 -2.31 20.35 -9.43
N ASP A 152 -1.25 20.24 -8.63
CA ASP A 152 -0.15 19.30 -8.86
C ASP A 152 -0.63 17.84 -8.79
N PHE A 153 -1.47 17.50 -7.80
CA PHE A 153 -2.06 16.18 -7.65
C PHE A 153 -2.94 15.79 -8.85
N VAL A 154 -3.82 16.70 -9.29
CA VAL A 154 -4.63 16.52 -10.50
C VAL A 154 -3.74 16.34 -11.72
N GLY A 155 -2.65 17.10 -11.84
CA GLY A 155 -1.67 16.96 -12.92
C GLY A 155 -1.04 15.56 -13.01
N VAL A 156 -0.75 14.93 -11.86
CA VAL A 156 -0.27 13.54 -11.80
C VAL A 156 -1.34 12.57 -12.30
N LEU A 157 -2.60 12.72 -11.85
CA LEU A 157 -3.69 11.86 -12.30
C LEU A 157 -3.99 12.03 -13.79
N GLU A 158 -3.90 13.25 -14.33
CA GLU A 158 -4.09 13.53 -15.75
C GLU A 158 -3.02 12.87 -16.60
N ALA A 159 -1.75 12.96 -16.19
CA ALA A 159 -0.66 12.30 -16.89
C ALA A 159 -0.88 10.78 -16.94
N ARG A 160 -1.37 10.20 -15.85
CA ARG A 160 -1.69 8.77 -15.75
C ARG A 160 -2.88 8.35 -16.63
N ALA A 161 -3.96 9.13 -16.65
CA ALA A 161 -5.15 8.84 -17.44
C ALA A 161 -4.93 8.96 -18.96
N ARG A 162 -4.10 9.91 -19.40
CA ARG A 162 -3.72 10.03 -20.83
C ARG A 162 -3.03 8.78 -21.35
N SER A 163 -2.29 8.07 -20.51
CA SER A 163 -1.64 6.80 -20.84
C SER A 163 -2.59 5.59 -20.85
N TYR A 164 -3.82 5.74 -20.35
CA TYR A 164 -4.76 4.63 -20.14
C TYR A 164 -5.66 4.30 -21.33
N GLY A 165 -6.11 5.32 -22.07
CA GLY A 165 -7.15 5.18 -23.10
C GLY A 165 -6.76 4.33 -24.32
N ALA A 166 -5.59 3.67 -24.30
CA ALA A 166 -5.04 2.94 -25.42
C ALA A 166 -5.55 1.49 -25.55
N THR A 167 -6.01 0.79 -24.48
CA THR A 167 -6.49 -0.59 -24.66
C THR A 167 -7.17 -1.22 -23.44
N SER A 168 -8.32 -1.86 -23.71
CA SER A 168 -8.82 -3.14 -23.14
C SER A 168 -10.03 -3.12 -22.19
N VAL A 169 -10.98 -4.02 -22.54
CA VAL A 169 -12.22 -4.44 -21.88
C VAL A 169 -12.09 -5.93 -21.56
N VAL A 170 -12.85 -6.39 -20.55
CA VAL A 170 -13.25 -7.76 -20.17
C VAL A 170 -12.26 -8.48 -19.22
N GLY A 171 -12.65 -9.00 -18.04
CA GLY A 171 -13.94 -9.12 -17.34
C GLY A 171 -13.98 -10.40 -16.48
N GLY A 172 -14.63 -10.33 -15.31
CA GLY A 172 -15.22 -11.45 -14.54
C GLY A 172 -14.38 -12.08 -13.41
N THR A 173 -14.89 -12.52 -12.25
CA THR A 173 -16.08 -12.26 -11.40
C THR A 173 -16.01 -13.23 -10.18
N GLY A 174 -16.49 -12.80 -9.00
CA GLY A 174 -16.93 -13.64 -7.86
C GLY A 174 -15.90 -13.82 -6.73
N GLY A 175 -16.23 -13.78 -5.43
CA GLY A 175 -17.49 -13.54 -4.73
C GLY A 175 -17.34 -13.85 -3.22
N ALA A 176 -17.86 -12.94 -2.38
CA ALA A 176 -18.61 -13.12 -1.13
C ALA A 176 -17.95 -13.43 0.26
N ARG A 177 -18.38 -12.60 1.24
CA ARG A 177 -18.82 -12.83 2.66
C ARG A 177 -17.97 -12.32 3.85
N ASP A 178 -18.54 -11.26 4.45
CA ASP A 178 -18.99 -11.08 5.84
C ASP A 178 -18.06 -11.31 7.06
N ALA A 179 -17.83 -10.19 7.79
CA ALA A 179 -18.30 -9.89 9.15
C ALA A 179 -17.19 -9.50 10.15
N CYS A 180 -17.28 -8.30 10.76
CA CYS A 180 -17.78 -8.12 12.14
C CYS A 180 -17.50 -6.69 12.66
N GLU A 181 -18.40 -6.26 13.55
CA GLU A 181 -18.46 -4.98 14.27
C GLU A 181 -17.35 -4.83 15.33
N ALA A 182 -17.08 -3.57 15.72
CA ALA A 182 -16.16 -3.22 16.79
C ALA A 182 -16.88 -3.03 18.15
N ILE A 183 -16.26 -3.54 19.20
CA ILE A 183 -16.63 -3.38 20.62
C ILE A 183 -16.04 -2.08 21.20
N PRO A 184 -16.70 -1.39 22.17
CA PRO A 184 -16.23 -0.12 22.74
C PRO A 184 -15.17 -0.28 23.84
N PRO A 185 -14.53 0.83 24.29
CA PRO A 185 -13.25 0.79 24.99
C PRO A 185 -13.42 0.50 26.49
N MET A 186 -12.67 -0.47 26.99
CA MET A 186 -12.42 -0.61 28.43
C MET A 186 -11.10 0.07 28.81
N THR A 187 -11.19 0.93 29.81
CA THR A 187 -10.07 1.49 30.56
C THR A 187 -9.25 0.36 31.19
N ALA A 188 -7.93 0.35 30.97
CA ALA A 188 -7.03 -0.64 31.58
C ALA A 188 -5.99 0.03 32.50
N LYS A 189 -5.89 -0.52 33.70
CA LYS A 189 -4.85 -0.29 34.71
C LYS A 189 -3.45 -0.51 34.11
N GLN A 190 -2.52 0.40 34.41
CA GLN A 190 -1.10 0.24 34.11
C GLN A 190 -0.44 -0.78 35.04
N SER A 191 0.29 -1.75 34.48
CA SER A 191 1.47 -2.33 35.11
C SER A 191 2.33 -3.11 34.09
N GLY A 192 3.15 -2.39 33.31
CA GLY A 192 4.16 -2.97 32.42
C GLY A 192 4.91 -1.90 31.61
N THR A 193 6.21 -2.10 31.38
CA THR A 193 7.03 -1.29 30.48
C THR A 193 7.86 -2.17 29.58
N MET A 194 8.16 -1.72 28.36
CA MET A 194 8.98 -2.43 27.40
C MET A 194 9.99 -1.51 26.73
N ARG A 195 11.04 -2.06 26.11
CA ARG A 195 11.97 -1.33 25.26
C ARG A 195 11.44 -1.24 23.83
N ALA A 196 11.56 -0.06 23.23
CA ALA A 196 11.23 0.19 21.83
C ALA A 196 12.20 1.21 21.22
N VAL A 197 12.45 1.09 19.92
CA VAL A 197 13.19 2.10 19.17
C VAL A 197 12.21 3.14 18.65
N GLN A 198 12.37 4.36 19.15
CA GLN A 198 11.59 5.52 18.76
C GLN A 198 12.39 6.37 17.79
N LEU A 199 11.76 6.73 16.67
CA LEU A 199 12.25 7.74 15.75
C LEU A 199 11.76 9.10 16.23
N THR A 200 12.68 10.02 16.48
CA THR A 200 12.38 11.35 17.06
C THR A 200 12.15 12.44 16.02
N GLY A 201 12.35 12.14 14.74
CA GLY A 201 12.15 13.04 13.61
C GLY A 201 12.66 12.41 12.32
N TYR A 202 12.36 13.04 11.19
CA TYR A 202 12.95 12.66 9.91
C TYR A 202 14.47 12.96 9.87
N GLY A 203 15.16 12.31 8.94
CA GLY A 203 16.58 12.53 8.68
C GLY A 203 17.42 11.30 9.01
N GLY A 204 18.66 11.50 9.47
CA GLY A 204 19.65 10.44 9.64
C GLY A 204 19.30 9.38 10.70
N VAL A 205 20.15 8.35 10.78
CA VAL A 205 19.98 7.23 11.73
C VAL A 205 20.17 7.65 13.19
N ASP A 206 20.76 8.82 13.44
CA ASP A 206 20.88 9.48 14.75
C ASP A 206 19.52 9.87 15.36
N ARG A 207 18.45 9.83 14.58
CA ARG A 207 17.07 10.06 15.05
C ARG A 207 16.47 8.87 15.81
N PHE A 208 17.07 7.69 15.70
CA PHE A 208 16.64 6.52 16.46
C PHE A 208 17.14 6.59 17.90
N VAL A 209 16.21 6.44 18.85
CA VAL A 209 16.46 6.43 20.28
C VAL A 209 15.78 5.22 20.89
N MET A 210 16.55 4.36 21.56
CA MET A 210 15.99 3.29 22.38
C MET A 210 15.37 3.89 23.64
N GLN A 211 14.10 3.59 23.90
CA GLN A 211 13.36 4.12 25.05
C GLN A 211 12.58 3.02 25.75
N THR A 212 12.38 3.18 27.06
CA THR A 212 11.40 2.42 27.82
C THR A 212 10.04 3.10 27.68
N VAL A 213 9.05 2.36 27.18
CA VAL A 213 7.68 2.84 26.93
C VAL A 213 6.68 1.94 27.65
N SER A 214 5.43 2.40 27.78
CA SER A 214 4.34 1.59 28.34
C SER A 214 4.12 0.33 27.49
N GLU A 215 3.86 -0.79 28.17
CA GLU A 215 3.48 -2.03 27.50
C GLU A 215 2.11 -1.87 26.78
N PRO A 216 2.01 -2.20 25.48
CA PRO A 216 0.76 -2.09 24.75
C PRO A 216 -0.19 -3.22 25.14
N HIS A 217 -1.50 -3.00 25.05
CA HIS A 217 -2.52 -4.01 25.34
C HIS A 217 -3.43 -4.17 24.13
N PRO A 218 -3.77 -5.41 23.72
CA PRO A 218 -4.61 -5.61 22.56
C PRO A 218 -6.05 -5.21 22.85
N GLY A 219 -6.62 -4.37 21.98
CA GLY A 219 -8.06 -4.10 21.92
C GLY A 219 -8.81 -5.18 21.13
N PRO A 220 -10.13 -5.04 20.96
CA PRO A 220 -10.94 -5.97 20.17
C PRO A 220 -10.36 -6.22 18.77
N GLY A 221 -10.29 -7.48 18.34
CA GLY A 221 -9.73 -7.87 17.04
C GLY A 221 -8.19 -7.85 16.95
N GLU A 222 -7.49 -7.38 17.98
CA GLU A 222 -6.04 -7.25 17.97
C GLU A 222 -5.35 -8.38 18.74
N ILE A 223 -4.09 -8.65 18.39
CA ILE A 223 -3.21 -9.52 19.16
C ILE A 223 -1.98 -8.75 19.60
N ARG A 224 -1.45 -9.11 20.78
CA ARG A 224 -0.13 -8.69 21.22
C ARG A 224 0.88 -9.77 20.91
N VAL A 225 1.94 -9.40 20.21
CA VAL A 225 3.03 -10.29 19.84
C VAL A 225 4.29 -9.86 20.57
N ARG A 226 4.87 -10.79 21.33
CA ARG A 226 6.26 -10.67 21.82
C ARG A 226 7.19 -10.95 20.66
N VAL A 227 7.89 -9.92 20.22
CA VAL A 227 8.71 -9.93 19.01
C VAL A 227 9.91 -10.85 19.21
N ALA A 228 10.12 -11.76 18.26
CA ALA A 228 11.34 -12.56 18.15
C ALA A 228 12.29 -11.97 17.09
N GLY A 229 11.72 -11.42 16.02
CA GLY A 229 12.47 -10.73 14.97
C GLY A 229 11.61 -9.67 14.29
N ALA A 230 12.23 -8.55 13.92
CA ALA A 230 11.64 -7.52 13.08
C ALA A 230 12.55 -7.26 11.88
N ALA A 231 12.07 -7.46 10.65
CA ALA A 231 12.90 -7.27 9.48
C ALA A 231 12.88 -5.82 8.99
N VAL A 232 14.06 -5.31 8.64
CA VAL A 232 14.23 -3.99 8.02
C VAL A 232 13.88 -4.09 6.54
N ASN A 233 13.06 -3.16 6.07
CA ASN A 233 12.65 -3.01 4.69
C ASN A 233 13.16 -1.69 4.09
N PRO A 234 13.36 -1.62 2.75
CA PRO A 234 13.66 -0.36 2.08
C PRO A 234 12.61 0.74 2.35
N VAL A 235 11.34 0.37 2.57
CA VAL A 235 10.27 1.32 2.91
C VAL A 235 10.50 1.98 4.27
N ASP A 236 11.10 1.29 5.25
CA ASP A 236 11.39 1.83 6.58
C ASP A 236 12.47 2.94 6.48
N VAL A 237 13.47 2.74 5.61
CA VAL A 237 14.49 3.75 5.31
C VAL A 237 13.86 4.97 4.63
N LYS A 238 12.98 4.74 3.64
CA LYS A 238 12.27 5.82 2.94
C LYS A 238 11.37 6.63 3.87
N ALA A 239 10.66 5.95 4.78
CA ALA A 239 9.87 6.57 5.83
C ALA A 239 10.73 7.44 6.76
N ARG A 240 11.85 6.89 7.28
CA ARG A 240 12.79 7.65 8.12
C ARG A 240 13.33 8.89 7.39
N ASN A 241 13.64 8.78 6.11
CA ASN A 241 14.18 9.88 5.31
C ASN A 241 13.11 10.91 4.87
N GLY A 242 11.83 10.71 5.22
CA GLY A 242 10.74 11.64 4.87
C GLY A 242 10.28 11.54 3.41
N TRP A 243 10.73 10.53 2.65
CA TRP A 243 10.37 10.38 1.23
C TRP A 243 8.89 10.04 1.03
N LEU A 244 8.22 9.58 2.09
CA LEU A 244 6.82 9.23 2.11
C LEU A 244 5.97 10.29 2.80
N ASP A 245 6.55 11.40 3.30
CA ASP A 245 5.87 12.39 4.15
C ASP A 245 4.63 12.99 3.50
N ALA A 246 4.72 13.29 2.19
CA ALA A 246 3.59 13.83 1.43
C ALA A 246 2.38 12.89 1.31
N TRP A 247 2.57 11.58 1.54
CA TRP A 247 1.51 10.57 1.38
C TRP A 247 1.15 9.88 2.70
N MET A 248 2.13 9.75 3.60
CA MET A 248 2.05 9.02 4.86
C MET A 248 2.96 9.69 5.90
N PRO A 249 2.55 10.86 6.43
CA PRO A 249 3.36 11.59 7.41
C PRO A 249 3.47 10.81 8.72
N LEU A 250 4.67 10.81 9.31
CA LEU A 250 4.94 10.25 10.63
C LEU A 250 4.54 11.23 11.73
N THR A 251 3.86 10.71 12.75
CA THR A 251 3.67 11.43 14.02
C THR A 251 4.79 11.03 14.98
N PHE A 252 5.60 12.00 15.41
CA PHE A 252 6.74 11.76 16.27
C PHE A 252 6.40 11.86 17.77
N PRO A 253 7.00 11.03 18.65
CA PRO A 253 7.93 9.95 18.31
C PRO A 253 7.21 8.78 17.60
N ALA A 254 7.84 8.22 16.58
CA ALA A 254 7.28 7.16 15.74
C ALA A 254 8.07 5.86 15.88
N ARG A 255 7.41 4.71 15.91
CA ARG A 255 8.07 3.40 15.79
C ARG A 255 7.96 2.88 14.37
N LEU A 256 9.09 2.46 13.82
CA LEU A 256 9.18 1.88 12.48
C LEU A 256 9.16 0.34 12.51
N GLY A 257 9.08 -0.26 11.32
CA GLY A 257 9.21 -1.70 11.09
C GLY A 257 7.89 -2.33 10.61
N GLY A 258 7.87 -2.74 9.34
CA GLY A 258 6.68 -3.33 8.72
C GLY A 258 6.58 -4.85 8.82
N ASP A 259 7.67 -5.55 9.16
CA ASP A 259 7.71 -7.01 9.21
C ASP A 259 8.04 -7.50 10.62
N VAL A 260 7.30 -8.51 11.09
CA VAL A 260 7.46 -9.08 12.43
C VAL A 260 7.27 -10.59 12.41
N ALA A 261 8.01 -11.28 13.28
CA ALA A 261 7.66 -12.62 13.73
C ALA A 261 7.89 -12.74 15.25
N GLY A 262 7.08 -13.54 15.91
CA GLY A 262 7.10 -13.64 17.37
C GLY A 262 6.08 -14.62 17.94
N ILE A 263 5.87 -14.51 19.24
CA ILE A 263 4.92 -15.33 19.99
C ILE A 263 3.72 -14.47 20.38
N VAL A 264 2.51 -14.94 20.13
CA VAL A 264 1.30 -14.32 20.66
C VAL A 264 1.35 -14.39 22.18
N ASP A 265 1.33 -13.24 22.82
CA ASP A 265 1.41 -13.10 24.28
C ASP A 265 0.03 -12.84 24.89
N ALA A 266 -0.79 -12.03 24.21
CA ALA A 266 -2.17 -11.74 24.59
C ALA A 266 -3.05 -11.58 23.34
N VAL A 267 -4.35 -11.80 23.50
CA VAL A 267 -5.35 -11.60 22.46
C VAL A 267 -6.47 -10.71 22.98
N GLY A 268 -6.98 -9.84 22.12
CA GLY A 268 -8.14 -9.01 22.42
C GLY A 268 -9.46 -9.73 22.21
N GLU A 269 -10.55 -9.05 22.54
CA GLU A 269 -11.90 -9.60 22.37
C GLU A 269 -12.21 -9.94 20.91
N GLY A 270 -12.93 -11.03 20.67
CA GLY A 270 -13.33 -11.47 19.32
C GLY A 270 -12.24 -12.22 18.53
N VAL A 271 -10.99 -12.24 18.99
CA VAL A 271 -9.93 -13.01 18.33
C VAL A 271 -10.09 -14.50 18.61
N THR A 272 -10.30 -15.28 17.55
CA THR A 272 -10.44 -16.75 17.63
C THR A 272 -9.41 -17.50 16.80
N ALA A 273 -8.76 -16.84 15.83
CA ALA A 273 -7.76 -17.45 14.95
C ALA A 273 -6.39 -17.68 15.63
N PHE A 274 -6.16 -17.05 16.79
CA PHE A 274 -4.90 -17.10 17.54
C PHE A 274 -5.16 -17.23 19.04
N ARG A 275 -4.18 -17.78 19.76
CA ARG A 275 -4.15 -17.87 21.22
C ARG A 275 -2.73 -17.60 21.74
N PRO A 276 -2.58 -17.22 23.03
CA PRO A 276 -1.27 -17.10 23.64
C PRO A 276 -0.42 -18.37 23.47
N GLY A 277 0.86 -18.17 23.12
CA GLY A 277 1.82 -19.24 22.81
C GLY A 277 1.96 -19.55 21.31
N ASP A 278 1.04 -19.10 20.46
CA ASP A 278 1.14 -19.34 19.02
C ASP A 278 2.32 -18.58 18.41
N ARG A 279 2.97 -19.21 17.42
CA ARG A 279 4.10 -18.63 16.66
C ARG A 279 3.53 -17.95 15.42
N VAL A 280 3.73 -16.65 15.29
CA VAL A 280 3.11 -15.85 14.22
C VAL A 280 4.12 -14.97 13.48
N MET A 281 3.80 -14.65 12.23
CA MET A 281 4.49 -13.63 11.44
C MET A 281 3.47 -12.76 10.72
N GLY A 282 3.81 -11.51 10.45
CA GLY A 282 2.87 -10.54 9.90
C GLY A 282 3.53 -9.36 9.20
N MET A 283 2.76 -8.72 8.32
CA MET A 283 3.08 -7.42 7.73
C MET A 283 2.20 -6.37 8.42
N VAL A 284 2.81 -5.62 9.33
CA VAL A 284 2.13 -4.63 10.18
C VAL A 284 2.33 -3.22 9.64
N ASN A 285 1.60 -2.24 10.17
CA ASN A 285 1.80 -0.85 9.80
C ASN A 285 3.23 -0.40 10.18
N PRO A 286 4.10 -0.03 9.22
CA PRO A 286 5.45 0.38 9.52
C PRO A 286 5.54 1.80 10.11
N LEU A 287 4.44 2.55 10.23
CA LEU A 287 4.44 3.99 10.45
C LEU A 287 3.63 4.36 11.71
N GLY A 288 4.32 4.43 12.85
CA GLY A 288 3.76 4.92 14.12
C GLY A 288 3.98 3.94 15.27
N ASP A 289 3.50 2.71 15.11
CA ASP A 289 3.57 1.64 16.11
C ASP A 289 4.14 0.34 15.53
N GLY A 290 5.19 0.47 14.72
CA GLY A 290 5.82 -0.64 14.01
C GLY A 290 6.61 -1.63 14.89
N ALA A 291 7.19 -2.63 14.22
CA ALA A 291 7.80 -3.82 14.78
C ALA A 291 9.12 -3.62 15.57
N TYR A 292 9.69 -2.41 15.60
CA TYR A 292 10.95 -2.14 16.31
C TYR A 292 10.73 -1.96 17.83
N ALA A 293 10.22 -3.00 18.48
CA ALA A 293 9.93 -3.04 19.91
C ALA A 293 10.05 -4.48 20.43
N GLU A 294 10.09 -4.65 21.76
CA GLU A 294 9.99 -5.97 22.40
C GLU A 294 8.61 -6.60 22.23
N MET A 295 7.56 -5.78 22.16
CA MET A 295 6.18 -6.21 21.92
C MET A 295 5.45 -5.21 21.00
N ILE A 296 4.53 -5.74 20.20
CA ILE A 296 3.62 -4.94 19.38
C ILE A 296 2.18 -5.41 19.55
N VAL A 297 1.24 -4.52 19.28
CA VAL A 297 -0.19 -4.82 19.15
C VAL A 297 -0.61 -4.44 17.75
N PHE A 298 -1.30 -5.36 17.07
CA PHE A 298 -1.85 -5.09 15.75
C PHE A 298 -3.01 -6.02 15.43
N ASP A 299 -3.78 -5.68 14.40
CA ASP A 299 -4.96 -6.42 13.97
C ASP A 299 -4.61 -7.89 13.62
N ALA A 300 -5.40 -8.82 14.16
CA ALA A 300 -5.16 -10.26 13.99
C ALA A 300 -5.16 -10.69 12.51
N SER A 301 -5.93 -10.02 11.64
CA SER A 301 -6.02 -10.33 10.21
C SER A 301 -4.72 -10.05 9.44
N ARG A 302 -3.71 -9.45 10.09
CA ARG A 302 -2.40 -9.12 9.52
C ARG A 302 -1.31 -10.10 9.90
N PHE A 303 -1.69 -11.22 10.52
CA PHE A 303 -0.79 -12.29 10.92
C PHE A 303 -1.22 -13.63 10.31
N VAL A 304 -0.23 -14.52 10.20
CA VAL A 304 -0.41 -15.95 9.92
C VAL A 304 0.45 -16.75 10.88
N HIS A 305 0.11 -18.03 11.05
CA HIS A 305 0.94 -18.96 11.79
C HIS A 305 2.28 -19.19 11.07
N VAL A 306 3.36 -19.25 11.83
CA VAL A 306 4.66 -19.68 11.34
C VAL A 306 4.65 -21.20 11.24
N PRO A 307 4.90 -21.81 10.06
CA PRO A 307 4.92 -23.25 9.92
C PRO A 307 5.95 -23.93 10.83
N ASP A 308 5.64 -25.16 11.25
CA ASP A 308 6.57 -25.97 12.02
C ASP A 308 7.89 -26.18 11.25
N GLY A 309 9.00 -26.14 11.98
CA GLY A 309 10.35 -26.29 11.44
C GLY A 309 10.97 -25.02 10.83
N LEU A 310 10.22 -23.93 10.64
CA LEU A 310 10.81 -22.64 10.26
C LEU A 310 11.35 -21.93 11.51
N ASP A 311 12.56 -21.37 11.47
CA ASP A 311 13.08 -20.55 12.57
C ASP A 311 12.22 -19.29 12.78
N LEU A 312 11.91 -18.96 14.03
CA LEU A 312 10.97 -17.88 14.31
C LEU A 312 11.57 -16.49 14.00
N VAL A 313 12.87 -16.31 14.21
CA VAL A 313 13.54 -15.04 13.90
C VAL A 313 13.62 -14.87 12.39
N GLU A 314 13.99 -15.93 11.66
CA GLU A 314 14.05 -15.90 10.19
C GLU A 314 12.68 -15.76 9.54
N ALA A 315 11.60 -16.21 10.17
CA ALA A 315 10.24 -16.00 9.68
C ALA A 315 9.91 -14.49 9.53
N SER A 316 10.54 -13.60 10.31
CA SER A 316 10.32 -12.15 10.16
C SER A 316 10.86 -11.60 8.84
N ALA A 317 11.78 -12.30 8.17
CA ALA A 317 12.34 -11.90 6.88
C ALA A 317 11.35 -12.06 5.71
N MET A 318 10.23 -12.73 5.97
CA MET A 318 9.29 -13.19 4.95
C MET A 318 8.22 -12.17 4.55
N PRO A 319 7.47 -11.51 5.46
CA PRO A 319 6.13 -11.00 5.13
C PRO A 319 6.11 -10.04 3.94
N THR A 320 6.77 -8.88 4.03
CA THR A 320 6.81 -7.90 2.93
C THR A 320 7.48 -8.48 1.68
N GLY A 321 8.66 -9.09 1.82
CA GLY A 321 9.44 -9.56 0.67
C GLY A 321 8.76 -10.70 -0.10
N GLY A 322 8.26 -11.69 0.64
CA GLY A 322 7.53 -12.84 0.13
C GLY A 322 6.23 -12.44 -0.56
N LEU A 323 5.42 -11.60 0.08
CA LEU A 323 4.18 -11.09 -0.51
C LEU A 323 4.46 -10.25 -1.76
N THR A 324 5.45 -9.35 -1.72
CA THR A 324 5.79 -8.50 -2.85
C THR A 324 6.21 -9.35 -4.06
N GLY A 325 7.11 -10.31 -3.87
CA GLY A 325 7.61 -11.14 -4.97
C GLY A 325 6.53 -12.07 -5.54
N THR A 326 5.75 -12.70 -4.68
CA THR A 326 4.66 -13.60 -5.12
C THR A 326 3.52 -12.85 -5.81
N GLN A 327 3.12 -11.67 -5.32
CA GLN A 327 2.10 -10.84 -5.98
C GLN A 327 2.60 -10.27 -7.31
N LEU A 328 3.89 -9.91 -7.40
CA LEU A 328 4.49 -9.43 -8.65
C LEU A 328 4.31 -10.45 -9.77
N ILE A 329 4.49 -11.73 -9.46
CA ILE A 329 4.29 -12.82 -10.42
C ILE A 329 2.82 -13.18 -10.57
N GLU A 330 2.14 -13.57 -9.49
CA GLU A 330 0.84 -14.23 -9.57
C GLU A 330 -0.32 -13.27 -9.89
N VAL A 331 -0.17 -11.98 -9.59
CA VAL A 331 -1.19 -10.95 -9.85
C VAL A 331 -0.73 -10.01 -10.97
N GLY A 332 0.50 -9.49 -10.84
CA GLY A 332 1.04 -8.51 -11.75
C GLY A 332 1.34 -9.10 -13.12
N ILE A 333 2.34 -9.98 -13.20
CA ILE A 333 2.90 -10.47 -14.46
C ILE A 333 2.06 -11.58 -15.08
N ARG A 334 1.61 -12.55 -14.27
CA ARG A 334 0.83 -13.72 -14.68
C ARG A 334 1.46 -14.45 -15.87
N PRO A 335 2.71 -14.96 -15.73
CA PRO A 335 3.41 -15.58 -16.84
C PRO A 335 2.67 -16.84 -17.31
N ALA A 336 2.62 -17.04 -18.62
CA ALA A 336 2.17 -18.31 -19.18
C ALA A 336 3.15 -19.44 -18.83
N ARG A 337 2.66 -20.68 -18.77
CA ARG A 337 3.53 -21.85 -18.61
C ARG A 337 4.55 -21.90 -19.75
N GLY A 338 5.83 -22.08 -19.41
CA GLY A 338 6.94 -22.08 -20.35
C GLY A 338 7.47 -20.70 -20.74
N ALA A 339 6.83 -19.60 -20.30
CA ALA A 339 7.33 -18.25 -20.55
C ALA A 339 8.74 -18.07 -19.99
N LYS A 340 9.62 -17.45 -20.78
CA LYS A 340 11.00 -17.15 -20.43
C LYS A 340 11.06 -15.80 -19.72
N GLY A 341 11.50 -15.74 -18.48
CA GLY A 341 11.51 -14.52 -17.70
C GLY A 341 12.85 -14.15 -17.09
N LEU A 342 13.09 -12.86 -16.91
CA LEU A 342 14.20 -12.32 -16.12
C LEU A 342 13.66 -11.77 -14.79
N VAL A 343 14.25 -12.16 -13.67
CA VAL A 343 13.92 -11.62 -12.34
C VAL A 343 15.13 -10.90 -11.77
N THR A 344 15.06 -9.57 -11.60
CA THR A 344 16.17 -8.80 -11.00
C THR A 344 16.12 -8.88 -9.48
N GLY A 345 17.26 -8.62 -8.84
CA GLY A 345 17.35 -8.69 -7.37
C GLY A 345 17.11 -10.09 -6.82
N ALA A 346 17.34 -11.14 -7.63
CA ALA A 346 16.99 -12.52 -7.31
C ALA A 346 17.65 -13.07 -6.03
N GLY A 347 18.77 -12.49 -5.59
CA GLY A 347 19.42 -12.84 -4.32
C GLY A 347 18.79 -12.18 -3.08
N GLY A 348 17.91 -11.19 -3.24
CA GLY A 348 17.16 -10.57 -2.14
C GLY A 348 15.84 -11.29 -1.86
N SER A 349 15.18 -10.95 -0.74
CA SER A 349 13.91 -11.60 -0.34
C SER A 349 12.82 -11.49 -1.41
N THR A 350 12.64 -10.29 -1.99
CA THR A 350 11.59 -10.03 -2.97
C THR A 350 11.86 -10.74 -4.29
N GLY A 351 13.07 -10.57 -4.84
CA GLY A 351 13.46 -11.24 -6.08
C GLY A 351 13.46 -12.76 -5.94
N ARG A 352 13.95 -13.29 -4.81
CA ARG A 352 13.91 -14.75 -4.54
C ARG A 352 12.47 -15.27 -4.50
N ALA A 353 11.56 -14.57 -3.83
CA ALA A 353 10.14 -14.94 -3.82
C ALA A 353 9.52 -14.88 -5.22
N ALA A 354 9.87 -13.87 -6.02
CA ALA A 354 9.43 -13.77 -7.41
C ALA A 354 10.00 -14.90 -8.29
N VAL A 355 11.27 -15.28 -8.13
CA VAL A 355 11.85 -16.44 -8.83
C VAL A 355 11.05 -17.71 -8.52
N ILE A 356 10.81 -17.99 -7.24
CA ILE A 356 10.09 -19.20 -6.81
C ILE A 356 8.65 -19.19 -7.34
N ALA A 357 7.93 -18.08 -7.21
CA ALA A 357 6.56 -17.97 -7.71
C ALA A 357 6.48 -18.13 -9.25
N ALA A 358 7.47 -17.62 -9.99
CA ALA A 358 7.52 -17.78 -11.44
C ALA A 358 7.82 -19.24 -11.84
N LEU A 359 8.71 -19.92 -11.12
CA LEU A 359 8.97 -21.34 -11.30
C LEU A 359 7.71 -22.19 -11.00
N ASP A 360 6.96 -21.83 -9.97
CA ASP A 360 5.68 -22.48 -9.62
C ASP A 360 4.61 -22.30 -10.69
N ALA A 361 4.59 -21.15 -11.37
CA ALA A 361 3.77 -20.91 -12.55
C ALA A 361 4.25 -21.69 -13.81
N GLY A 362 5.39 -22.39 -13.70
CA GLY A 362 5.98 -23.17 -14.78
C GLY A 362 6.77 -22.33 -15.80
N ALA A 363 7.22 -21.13 -15.42
CA ALA A 363 8.10 -20.30 -16.25
C ALA A 363 9.55 -20.83 -16.27
N GLN A 364 10.29 -20.49 -17.33
CA GLN A 364 11.74 -20.65 -17.38
C GLN A 364 12.41 -19.36 -16.89
N VAL A 365 12.95 -19.38 -15.68
CA VAL A 365 13.43 -18.16 -15.01
C VAL A 365 14.93 -18.00 -15.14
N TYR A 366 15.38 -16.79 -15.49
CA TYR A 366 16.76 -16.34 -15.37
C TYR A 366 16.88 -15.42 -14.16
N ALA A 367 17.82 -15.72 -13.26
CA ALA A 367 18.10 -14.90 -12.09
C ALA A 367 19.03 -13.76 -12.47
N GLY A 368 18.52 -12.53 -12.44
CA GLY A 368 19.28 -11.30 -12.60
C GLY A 368 19.88 -10.86 -11.27
N VAL A 369 21.21 -10.86 -11.20
CA VAL A 369 22.00 -10.47 -10.02
C VAL A 369 23.15 -9.55 -10.44
N ARG A 370 23.92 -9.03 -9.49
CA ARG A 370 25.26 -8.50 -9.77
C ARG A 370 26.25 -9.65 -9.89
N ALA A 371 27.35 -9.47 -10.62
CA ALA A 371 28.45 -10.46 -10.66
C ALA A 371 28.87 -10.96 -9.27
N THR A 372 28.99 -10.06 -8.29
CA THR A 372 29.39 -10.38 -6.91
C THR A 372 28.34 -11.12 -6.09
N SER A 373 27.13 -11.31 -6.63
CA SER A 373 25.99 -11.93 -5.93
C SER A 373 25.51 -13.22 -6.61
N ARG A 374 26.33 -13.83 -7.50
CA ARG A 374 25.99 -15.09 -8.18
C ARG A 374 25.74 -16.24 -7.20
N ASP A 375 26.53 -16.34 -6.14
CA ASP A 375 26.40 -17.43 -5.17
C ASP A 375 25.10 -17.34 -4.35
N ALA A 376 24.49 -16.15 -4.23
CA ALA A 376 23.25 -15.95 -3.47
C ALA A 376 22.00 -16.61 -4.10
N VAL A 377 22.14 -17.11 -5.33
CA VAL A 377 21.08 -17.79 -6.08
C VAL A 377 21.46 -19.22 -6.49
N ALA A 378 22.58 -19.75 -5.97
CA ALA A 378 23.10 -21.06 -6.35
C ALA A 378 22.15 -22.23 -5.99
N ASP A 379 21.31 -22.07 -4.99
CA ASP A 379 20.29 -23.03 -4.56
C ASP A 379 18.99 -22.97 -5.38
N LEU A 380 18.80 -21.93 -6.19
CA LEU A 380 17.58 -21.75 -6.98
C LEU A 380 17.66 -22.55 -8.29
N PRO A 381 16.62 -23.31 -8.66
CA PRO A 381 16.62 -24.12 -9.88
C PRO A 381 16.25 -23.28 -11.11
N VAL A 382 17.05 -22.25 -11.39
CA VAL A 382 16.87 -21.30 -12.50
C VAL A 382 17.53 -21.81 -13.78
N ALA A 383 17.02 -21.37 -14.93
CA ALA A 383 17.57 -21.68 -16.26
C ALA A 383 18.94 -21.03 -16.51
N GLY A 384 19.24 -19.93 -15.82
CA GLY A 384 20.53 -19.26 -15.88
C GLY A 384 20.66 -18.13 -14.87
N VAL A 385 21.90 -17.74 -14.58
CA VAL A 385 22.23 -16.59 -13.72
C VAL A 385 22.94 -15.54 -14.56
N ILE A 386 22.33 -14.37 -14.68
CA ILE A 386 22.79 -13.26 -15.51
C ILE A 386 23.27 -12.12 -14.61
N ASP A 387 24.45 -11.59 -14.91
CA ASP A 387 24.84 -10.29 -14.39
C ASP A 387 24.04 -9.22 -15.15
N ILE A 388 23.20 -8.46 -14.44
CA ILE A 388 22.29 -7.48 -15.06
C ILE A 388 23.02 -6.29 -15.69
N ALA A 389 24.33 -6.16 -15.47
CA ALA A 389 25.19 -5.20 -16.15
C ALA A 389 25.84 -5.77 -17.44
N ASP A 390 25.73 -7.07 -17.71
CA ASP A 390 26.32 -7.73 -18.87
C ASP A 390 25.32 -7.75 -20.04
N GLU A 391 25.40 -6.73 -20.89
CA GLU A 391 24.55 -6.58 -22.09
C GLU A 391 24.67 -7.75 -23.05
N ALA A 392 25.85 -8.36 -23.18
CA ALA A 392 26.06 -9.49 -24.08
C ALA A 392 25.35 -10.75 -23.56
N ALA A 393 25.42 -11.00 -22.25
CA ALA A 393 24.67 -12.09 -21.61
C ALA A 393 23.16 -11.86 -21.69
N LEU A 394 22.69 -10.62 -21.49
CA LEU A 394 21.29 -10.23 -21.63
C LEU A 394 20.79 -10.41 -23.07
N ALA A 395 21.56 -10.00 -24.06
CA ALA A 395 21.22 -10.17 -25.48
C ALA A 395 21.18 -11.65 -25.89
N ALA A 396 22.13 -12.46 -25.41
CA ALA A 396 22.18 -13.90 -25.70
C ALA A 396 21.04 -14.69 -25.04
N ALA A 397 20.61 -14.26 -23.85
CA ALA A 397 19.51 -14.88 -23.13
C ALA A 397 18.14 -14.31 -23.52
N GLY A 398 18.04 -13.09 -24.03
CA GLY A 398 16.79 -12.49 -24.49
C GLY A 398 16.29 -13.04 -25.83
N PRO A 399 15.16 -12.50 -26.32
CA PRO A 399 14.24 -11.63 -25.60
C PRO A 399 13.38 -12.42 -24.59
N PHE A 400 13.09 -11.80 -23.44
CA PHE A 400 12.25 -12.37 -22.38
C PHE A 400 10.76 -12.08 -22.61
N ASP A 401 9.90 -13.03 -22.26
CA ASP A 401 8.44 -12.84 -22.20
C ASP A 401 8.04 -11.90 -21.06
N PHE A 402 8.81 -11.89 -19.97
CA PHE A 402 8.60 -10.97 -18.87
C PHE A 402 9.88 -10.55 -18.14
N LEU A 403 9.82 -9.37 -17.53
CA LEU A 403 10.77 -8.86 -16.55
C LEU A 403 10.03 -8.66 -15.23
N ALA A 404 10.51 -9.31 -14.15
CA ALA A 404 10.09 -9.02 -12.78
C ALA A 404 11.20 -8.26 -12.08
N ASP A 405 11.02 -6.95 -11.95
CA ASP A 405 12.00 -6.03 -11.39
C ASP A 405 11.75 -5.75 -9.91
N THR A 406 12.82 -5.86 -9.11
CA THR A 406 12.82 -5.48 -7.69
C THR A 406 13.96 -4.51 -7.36
N VAL A 407 14.63 -3.97 -8.38
CA VAL A 407 15.80 -3.09 -8.24
C VAL A 407 15.42 -1.65 -8.58
N GLY A 408 14.70 -1.44 -9.68
CA GLY A 408 14.28 -0.12 -10.17
C GLY A 408 15.41 0.72 -10.76
N GLY A 409 15.09 1.99 -10.98
CA GLY A 409 16.01 2.98 -11.54
C GLY A 409 16.46 2.70 -12.97
N THR A 410 17.52 3.39 -13.40
CA THR A 410 18.03 3.32 -14.77
C THR A 410 18.50 1.92 -15.18
N VAL A 411 18.95 1.11 -14.21
CA VAL A 411 19.29 -0.29 -14.44
C VAL A 411 18.05 -1.07 -14.91
N ALA A 412 16.92 -0.94 -14.21
CA ALA A 412 15.68 -1.60 -14.62
C ALA A 412 15.12 -1.04 -15.94
N GLU A 413 15.24 0.28 -16.17
CA GLU A 413 14.80 0.93 -17.41
C GLU A 413 15.55 0.40 -18.65
N ALA A 414 16.87 0.20 -18.53
CA ALA A 414 17.67 -0.38 -19.61
C ALA A 414 17.24 -1.82 -19.96
N LEU A 415 16.68 -2.56 -18.99
CA LEU A 415 16.28 -3.95 -19.20
C LEU A 415 15.01 -4.11 -20.06
N PHE A 416 14.25 -3.03 -20.30
CA PHE A 416 13.09 -3.06 -21.20
C PHE A 416 13.49 -3.48 -22.63
N ALA A 417 14.72 -3.16 -23.06
CA ALA A 417 15.22 -3.51 -24.38
C ALA A 417 15.37 -5.03 -24.60
N TYR A 418 15.43 -5.81 -23.53
CA TYR A 418 15.58 -7.27 -23.59
C TYR A 418 14.25 -8.01 -23.39
N VAL A 419 13.14 -7.30 -23.25
CA VAL A 419 11.80 -7.89 -23.14
C VAL A 419 11.10 -7.79 -24.50
N LYS A 420 10.35 -8.82 -24.88
CA LYS A 420 9.59 -8.84 -26.15
C LYS A 420 8.65 -7.63 -26.24
N ALA A 421 8.32 -7.20 -27.45
CA ALA A 421 7.44 -6.05 -27.68
C ALA A 421 6.03 -6.26 -27.09
N ASP A 422 5.53 -7.50 -27.08
CA ASP A 422 4.27 -7.92 -26.46
C ASP A 422 4.45 -8.50 -25.04
N GLY A 423 5.66 -8.39 -24.49
CA GLY A 423 6.01 -8.89 -23.17
C GLY A 423 5.52 -8.01 -22.02
N VAL A 424 5.77 -8.48 -20.80
CA VAL A 424 5.34 -7.80 -19.57
C VAL A 424 6.53 -7.34 -18.76
N VAL A 425 6.54 -6.07 -18.33
CA VAL A 425 7.49 -5.58 -17.33
C VAL A 425 6.72 -5.27 -16.05
N GLY A 426 6.96 -6.05 -15.00
CA GLY A 426 6.47 -5.77 -13.66
C GLY A 426 7.59 -5.24 -12.78
N SER A 427 7.35 -4.19 -12.00
CA SER A 427 8.29 -3.69 -11.00
C SER A 427 7.60 -3.47 -9.65
N SER A 428 8.31 -3.81 -8.57
CA SER A 428 7.94 -3.44 -7.20
C SER A 428 8.81 -2.30 -6.64
N ALA A 429 9.64 -1.69 -7.48
CA ALA A 429 10.52 -0.61 -7.06
C ALA A 429 9.77 0.71 -6.89
N PHE A 430 10.31 1.57 -6.04
CA PHE A 430 9.77 2.92 -5.84
C PHE A 430 10.91 3.96 -5.84
N PRO A 431 10.87 4.97 -6.73
CA PRO A 431 9.91 5.13 -7.82
C PRO A 431 9.98 3.97 -8.83
N PRO A 432 8.86 3.65 -9.54
CA PRO A 432 8.88 2.62 -10.57
C PRO A 432 9.76 3.05 -11.75
N PRO A 433 10.41 2.10 -12.46
CA PRO A 433 11.16 2.42 -13.67
C PRO A 433 10.25 2.99 -14.75
N VAL A 434 10.76 3.94 -15.52
CA VAL A 434 10.01 4.61 -16.59
C VAL A 434 10.13 3.81 -17.89
N PRO A 435 9.01 3.34 -18.48
CA PRO A 435 9.04 2.68 -19.79
C PRO A 435 9.55 3.63 -20.88
N PRO A 436 10.29 3.13 -21.90
CA PRO A 436 10.62 3.91 -23.09
C PRO A 436 9.35 4.46 -23.75
N ALA A 437 9.41 5.68 -24.28
CA ALA A 437 8.24 6.39 -24.83
C ALA A 437 7.53 5.63 -25.98
N ASN A 438 8.26 4.76 -26.69
CA ASN A 438 7.76 3.93 -27.78
C ASN A 438 7.51 2.46 -27.38
N SER A 439 7.54 2.14 -26.08
CA SER A 439 7.31 0.77 -25.62
C SER A 439 5.85 0.37 -25.83
N THR A 440 5.65 -0.83 -26.37
CA THR A 440 4.35 -1.50 -26.50
C THR A 440 4.12 -2.54 -25.40
N GLN A 441 5.06 -2.69 -24.48
CA GLN A 441 5.03 -3.70 -23.42
C GLN A 441 3.96 -3.36 -22.39
N ARG A 442 3.37 -4.39 -21.79
CA ARG A 442 2.47 -4.19 -20.65
C ARG A 442 3.31 -3.88 -19.41
N PHE A 443 3.16 -2.67 -18.88
CA PHE A 443 3.84 -2.26 -17.65
C PHE A 443 2.95 -2.46 -16.42
N VAL A 444 3.53 -3.01 -15.35
CA VAL A 444 2.87 -3.20 -14.05
C VAL A 444 3.75 -2.59 -12.97
N SER A 445 3.21 -1.65 -12.21
CA SER A 445 3.80 -1.22 -10.95
C SER A 445 3.04 -1.88 -9.80
N LEU A 446 3.74 -2.62 -8.94
CA LEU A 446 3.15 -3.34 -7.83
C LEU A 446 3.48 -2.66 -6.50
N VAL A 447 2.42 -2.31 -5.77
CA VAL A 447 2.49 -2.04 -4.33
C VAL A 447 1.93 -3.24 -3.59
N VAL A 448 2.70 -3.75 -2.64
CA VAL A 448 2.31 -4.94 -1.88
C VAL A 448 1.08 -4.68 -1.02
N SER A 449 0.18 -5.67 -0.97
CA SER A 449 -0.91 -5.73 0.00
C SER A 449 -0.75 -6.96 0.89
N PHE A 450 -1.29 -6.95 2.11
CA PHE A 450 -1.27 -8.16 2.93
C PHE A 450 -2.23 -9.21 2.35
N ASP A 451 -1.75 -10.43 2.16
CA ASP A 451 -2.52 -11.59 1.72
C ASP A 451 -2.10 -12.79 2.58
N GLY A 452 -2.81 -12.99 3.70
CA GLY A 452 -2.51 -14.06 4.66
C GLY A 452 -2.46 -15.45 4.02
N PRO A 453 -3.50 -15.89 3.28
CA PRO A 453 -3.50 -17.18 2.61
C PRO A 453 -2.30 -17.39 1.67
N ARG A 454 -1.89 -16.36 0.92
CA ARG A 454 -0.68 -16.42 0.07
C ARG A 454 0.59 -16.55 0.88
N LEU A 455 0.73 -15.75 1.94
CA LEU A 455 1.90 -15.79 2.82
C LEU A 455 2.03 -17.17 3.47
N GLU A 456 0.96 -17.68 4.05
CA GLU A 456 0.94 -19.00 4.70
C GLU A 456 1.26 -20.13 3.71
N ARG A 457 0.64 -20.12 2.52
CA ARG A 457 0.90 -21.11 1.46
C ARG A 457 2.37 -21.11 1.08
N PHE A 458 2.92 -19.94 0.77
CA PHE A 458 4.31 -19.80 0.36
C PHE A 458 5.29 -20.23 1.47
N ALA A 459 4.97 -19.90 2.73
CA ALA A 459 5.77 -20.27 3.88
C ALA A 459 5.91 -21.80 4.00
N ARG A 460 4.76 -22.46 3.99
CA ARG A 460 4.64 -23.89 4.20
C ARG A 460 5.26 -24.70 3.06
N GLU A 461 5.06 -24.26 1.82
CA GLU A 461 5.37 -25.08 0.63
C GLU A 461 6.77 -24.82 0.07
N ARG A 462 7.40 -23.69 0.40
CA ARG A 462 8.65 -23.28 -0.24
C ARG A 462 9.78 -22.98 0.73
N LEU A 463 9.53 -22.41 1.90
CA LEU A 463 10.63 -21.89 2.73
C LEU A 463 11.52 -22.95 3.36
N GLN A 464 11.03 -24.18 3.59
CA GLN A 464 11.90 -25.27 4.05
C GLN A 464 12.94 -25.66 2.99
N ARG A 465 12.61 -25.52 1.69
CA ARG A 465 13.50 -25.85 0.58
C ARG A 465 14.32 -24.64 0.10
N PHE A 466 13.71 -23.46 0.12
CA PHE A 466 14.28 -22.21 -0.37
C PHE A 466 14.09 -21.13 0.70
N PRO A 467 14.89 -21.15 1.79
CA PRO A 467 14.75 -20.19 2.87
C PRO A 467 14.97 -18.75 2.37
N MET A 468 14.34 -17.77 3.01
CA MET A 468 14.66 -16.38 2.76
C MET A 468 16.02 -16.06 3.37
N PRO A 469 16.97 -15.46 2.61
CA PRO A 469 18.30 -15.18 3.13
C PRO A 469 18.22 -14.10 4.21
N VAL A 470 18.75 -14.39 5.40
CA VAL A 470 18.99 -13.41 6.46
C VAL A 470 20.49 -13.16 6.54
N ALA A 471 20.90 -11.95 6.16
CA ALA A 471 22.31 -11.57 6.10
C ALA A 471 22.84 -11.11 7.46
N HIS A 472 22.01 -10.42 8.24
CA HIS A 472 22.38 -9.93 9.56
C HIS A 472 21.24 -10.11 10.55
N LYS A 473 21.56 -10.61 11.74
CA LYS A 473 20.73 -10.55 12.95
C LYS A 473 21.42 -9.56 13.88
N LEU A 474 20.81 -8.41 14.13
CA LEU A 474 21.36 -7.32 14.95
C LEU A 474 20.47 -7.11 16.19
N PRO A 475 21.02 -6.70 17.33
CA PRO A 475 20.21 -6.29 18.47
C PRO A 475 19.24 -5.17 18.09
N LEU A 476 18.06 -5.13 18.70
CA LEU A 476 17.07 -4.07 18.45
C LEU A 476 17.64 -2.66 18.66
N ALA A 477 18.56 -2.50 19.62
CA ALA A 477 19.30 -1.24 19.85
C ALA A 477 20.15 -0.77 18.66
N GLU A 478 20.49 -1.66 17.72
CA GLU A 478 21.27 -1.36 16.53
C GLU A 478 20.40 -1.01 15.30
N ALA A 479 19.15 -0.61 15.48
CA ALA A 479 18.26 -0.16 14.39
C ALA A 479 18.91 0.89 13.47
N GLY A 480 19.67 1.82 14.03
CA GLY A 480 20.43 2.80 13.22
C GLY A 480 21.45 2.13 12.30
N ARG A 481 22.27 1.21 12.82
CA ARG A 481 23.23 0.44 12.01
C ARG A 481 22.53 -0.41 10.96
N ALA A 482 21.41 -1.02 11.31
CA ALA A 482 20.60 -1.82 10.39
C ALA A 482 20.09 -0.99 9.20
N HIS A 483 19.63 0.24 9.45
CA HIS A 483 19.25 1.17 8.38
C HIS A 483 20.45 1.62 7.54
N THR A 484 21.60 1.91 8.15
CA THR A 484 22.82 2.26 7.39
C THR A 484 23.26 1.14 6.46
N LEU A 485 23.23 -0.12 6.93
CA LEU A 485 23.54 -1.29 6.08
C LEU A 485 22.53 -1.44 4.94
N MET A 486 21.24 -1.21 5.21
CA MET A 486 20.21 -1.23 4.17
C MET A 486 20.43 -0.16 3.10
N GLU A 487 20.82 1.05 3.51
CA GLU A 487 21.11 2.18 2.60
C GLU A 487 22.34 1.93 1.71
N GLN A 488 23.37 1.26 2.23
CA GLN A 488 24.54 0.85 1.44
C GLN A 488 24.16 -0.13 0.32
N GLY A 489 23.06 -0.86 0.50
CA GLY A 489 22.61 -1.90 -0.41
C GLY A 489 23.54 -3.11 -0.43
N GLY A 490 23.19 -4.10 -1.23
CA GLY A 490 24.05 -5.28 -1.43
C GLY A 490 24.27 -6.18 -0.20
N VAL A 491 23.37 -6.08 0.78
CA VAL A 491 23.40 -6.86 2.01
C VAL A 491 23.35 -8.38 1.78
N GLY A 492 22.83 -8.84 0.64
CA GLY A 492 22.77 -10.27 0.32
C GLY A 492 21.68 -11.04 1.10
N GLY A 493 20.69 -10.31 1.64
CA GLY A 493 19.58 -10.87 2.39
C GLY A 493 18.86 -9.80 3.20
N LYS A 494 17.93 -10.23 4.06
CA LYS A 494 17.26 -9.36 5.03
C LYS A 494 18.17 -9.03 6.21
N ILE A 495 17.96 -7.86 6.79
CA ILE A 495 18.49 -7.47 8.09
C ILE A 495 17.36 -7.64 9.09
N VAL A 496 17.59 -8.38 10.17
CA VAL A 496 16.60 -8.64 11.22
C VAL A 496 17.09 -8.05 12.53
N LEU A 497 16.24 -7.25 13.17
CA LEU A 497 16.41 -6.76 14.52
C LEU A 497 15.84 -7.77 15.51
N VAL A 498 16.61 -8.09 16.55
CA VAL A 498 16.28 -9.07 17.61
C VAL A 498 16.20 -8.32 18.95
N PRO A 499 15.03 -8.30 19.63
CA PRO A 499 14.82 -7.57 20.89
C PRO A 499 15.71 -7.96 22.08
#